data_AF-B1A1I8-F1
#
_entry.id   AF-B1A1I8-F1
#
_cell.length_a   1.000
_cell.length_b   1.000
_cell.length_c   1.000
_cell.angle_alpha   90.00
_cell.angle_beta   90.00
_cell.angle_gamma   90.00
#
_symmetry.space_group_name_H-M   'P 1'
#
loop_
_entity.id
_entity.type
_entity.pdbx_description
1 polymer ?
#
loop_
_entity_poly.entity_id
_entity_poly.type
_entity_poly.pdbx_seq_one_letter_code
_entity_poly.pdbx_strand_id
1 'polypeptide(L)'
;AVNIKAKADNKIESFIINLTALNFGDIDLAKEPSEATAPVFDFLGVNYQEVYGATEYTLTISETALLLLPAGQGTIPVTVTDQRGLTTSTTIEYTKE
;
A
#
# COMPACT_ATOMS: atom_id res chain seq x y z
N ALA A 1 10.03 4.98 10.28
CA ALA A 1 8.96 4.24 9.57
C ALA A 1 8.04 5.22 8.84
N VAL A 2 7.38 4.81 7.75
CA VAL A 2 6.44 5.64 6.99
C VAL A 2 5.02 5.06 7.14
N ASN A 3 4.05 5.90 7.47
CA ASN A 3 2.65 5.48 7.62
C ASN A 3 1.81 5.99 6.44
N ILE A 4 1.09 5.08 5.81
CA ILE A 4 0.19 5.35 4.69
C ILE A 4 -1.24 5.11 5.17
N LYS A 5 -2.06 6.16 5.13
CA LYS A 5 -3.47 6.08 5.53
C LYS A 5 -4.35 5.92 4.30
N ALA A 6 -5.08 4.81 4.26
CA ALA A 6 -6.16 4.60 3.32
C ALA A 6 -7.49 4.93 4.01
N LYS A 7 -8.24 5.88 3.45
CA LYS A 7 -9.57 6.26 3.94
C LYS A 7 -10.55 6.22 2.78
N ALA A 8 -11.70 5.60 3.02
CA ALA A 8 -12.81 5.55 2.08
C ALA A 8 -14.07 6.13 2.75
N ASP A 9 -14.93 6.77 1.95
CA ASP A 9 -16.23 7.28 2.43
C ASP A 9 -17.21 6.13 2.72
N ASN A 10 -17.00 4.99 2.06
CA ASN A 10 -17.64 3.72 2.37
C ASN A 10 -16.56 2.68 2.74
N LYS A 11 -16.82 1.40 2.53
CA LYS A 11 -15.85 0.32 2.68
C LYS A 11 -14.86 0.31 1.53
N ILE A 12 -13.60 0.06 1.83
CA ILE A 12 -12.50 -0.12 0.86
C ILE A 12 -12.80 -1.35 0.01
N GLU A 13 -12.72 -1.18 -1.31
CA GLU A 13 -12.76 -2.26 -2.31
C GLU A 13 -11.36 -2.55 -2.88
N SER A 14 -10.53 -1.51 -2.98
CA SER A 14 -9.17 -1.54 -3.53
C SER A 14 -8.27 -0.56 -2.78
N PHE A 15 -7.05 -0.98 -2.47
CA PHE A 15 -5.98 -0.13 -1.92
C PHE A 15 -4.68 -0.44 -2.65
N ILE A 16 -4.45 0.27 -3.75
CA ILE A 16 -3.30 0.11 -4.63
C ILE A 16 -2.12 0.94 -4.11
N ILE A 17 -0.97 0.31 -4.01
CA ILE A 17 0.33 0.96 -3.81
C ILE A 17 1.23 0.66 -5.01
N ASN A 18 1.91 1.68 -5.53
CA ASN A 18 2.90 1.47 -6.59
C ASN A 18 4.29 1.24 -5.98
N LEU A 19 4.80 0.03 -6.17
CA LEU A 19 6.10 -0.44 -5.72
C LEU A 19 7.03 -0.76 -6.91
N THR A 20 6.92 0.02 -8.00
CA THR A 20 7.78 -0.16 -9.19
C THR A 20 9.27 -0.01 -8.85
N ALA A 21 9.60 0.85 -7.87
CA ALA A 21 10.96 1.01 -7.36
C ALA A 21 11.56 -0.30 -6.76
N LEU A 22 10.71 -1.27 -6.43
CA LEU A 22 11.06 -2.59 -5.93
C LEU A 22 10.82 -3.71 -6.96
N ASN A 23 10.50 -3.36 -8.22
CA ASN A 23 10.12 -4.28 -9.30
C ASN A 23 8.82 -5.07 -9.06
N PHE A 24 7.94 -4.61 -8.17
CA PHE A 24 6.63 -5.24 -7.92
C PHE A 24 5.48 -4.60 -8.70
N GLY A 25 5.63 -3.35 -9.16
CA GLY A 25 4.56 -2.63 -9.87
C GLY A 25 3.42 -2.23 -8.94
N ASP A 26 2.19 -2.20 -9.46
CA ASP A 26 0.99 -1.91 -8.68
C ASP A 26 0.52 -3.13 -7.89
N ILE A 27 0.37 -2.98 -6.58
CA ILE A 27 -0.10 -4.03 -5.67
C ILE A 27 -1.37 -3.56 -4.97
N ASP A 28 -2.48 -4.30 -5.14
CA ASP A 28 -3.73 -4.03 -4.44
C ASP A 28 -3.79 -4.81 -3.12
N LEU A 29 -3.62 -4.09 -2.02
CA LEU A 29 -3.61 -4.62 -0.66
C LEU A 29 -4.99 -5.04 -0.14
N ALA A 30 -6.07 -4.72 -0.86
CA ALA A 30 -7.42 -5.16 -0.53
C ALA A 30 -7.85 -6.41 -1.33
N LYS A 31 -6.93 -7.04 -2.08
CA LYS A 31 -7.18 -8.27 -2.83
C LYS A 31 -6.33 -9.41 -2.29
N GLU A 32 -6.83 -10.63 -2.50
CA GLU A 32 -6.10 -11.83 -2.14
C GLU A 32 -4.74 -11.87 -2.88
N PRO A 33 -3.62 -12.09 -2.17
CA PRO A 33 -2.32 -12.17 -2.80
C PRO A 33 -2.21 -13.40 -3.70
N SER A 34 -1.57 -13.22 -4.85
CA SER A 34 -1.10 -14.31 -5.70
C SER A 34 0.26 -14.82 -5.19
N GLU A 35 0.75 -15.95 -5.72
CA GLU A 35 2.11 -16.43 -5.40
C GLU A 35 3.20 -15.37 -5.65
N ALA A 36 3.03 -14.53 -6.68
CA ALA A 36 3.99 -13.48 -7.02
C ALA A 36 3.93 -12.28 -6.06
N THR A 37 2.77 -12.01 -5.45
CA THR A 37 2.55 -10.86 -4.58
C THR A 37 2.56 -11.21 -3.09
N ALA A 38 2.40 -12.48 -2.73
CA ALA A 38 2.45 -12.95 -1.34
C ALA A 38 3.69 -12.46 -0.56
N PRO A 39 4.93 -12.48 -1.12
CA PRO A 39 6.09 -11.95 -0.42
C PRO A 39 5.97 -10.47 -0.07
N VAL A 40 5.22 -9.68 -0.84
CA VAL A 40 4.98 -8.27 -0.55
C VAL A 40 4.05 -8.11 0.65
N PHE A 41 3.01 -8.94 0.76
CA PHE A 41 2.09 -8.90 1.90
C PHE A 41 2.78 -9.31 3.19
N ASP A 42 3.57 -10.39 3.15
CA ASP A 42 4.37 -10.83 4.31
C ASP A 42 5.39 -9.76 4.72
N PHE A 43 6.06 -9.17 3.73
CA PHE A 43 7.05 -8.13 3.95
C PHE A 43 6.45 -6.85 4.56
N LEU A 44 5.28 -6.44 4.09
CA LEU A 44 4.56 -5.27 4.60
C LEU A 44 3.75 -5.58 5.88
N GLY A 45 3.62 -6.84 6.26
CA GLY A 45 2.78 -7.27 7.38
C GLY A 45 1.29 -7.01 7.15
N VAL A 46 0.83 -7.13 5.90
CA VAL A 46 -0.55 -6.81 5.51
C VAL A 46 -1.39 -8.07 5.45
N ASN A 47 -2.53 -8.04 6.13
CA ASN A 47 -3.62 -8.99 5.92
C ASN A 47 -4.70 -8.35 5.04
N TYR A 48 -4.86 -8.83 3.80
CA TYR A 48 -5.82 -8.24 2.86
C TYR A 48 -7.28 -8.26 3.36
N GLN A 49 -7.63 -9.22 4.22
CA GLN A 49 -8.97 -9.34 4.79
C GLN A 49 -9.30 -8.23 5.80
N GLU A 50 -8.26 -7.63 6.40
CA GLU A 50 -8.42 -6.48 7.30
C GLU A 50 -8.53 -5.17 6.51
N VAL A 51 -7.98 -5.12 5.30
CA VAL A 51 -8.06 -3.97 4.40
C VAL A 51 -9.41 -3.95 3.69
N TYR A 52 -9.78 -5.06 3.05
CA TYR A 52 -11.03 -5.18 2.33
C TYR A 52 -12.23 -5.05 3.27
N GLY A 53 -13.13 -4.12 2.99
CA GLY A 53 -14.32 -3.93 3.81
C GLY A 53 -14.14 -2.97 4.99
N ALA A 54 -12.92 -2.51 5.29
CA ALA A 54 -12.67 -1.47 6.28
C ALA A 54 -13.03 -0.08 5.75
N THR A 55 -13.34 0.87 6.63
CA THR A 55 -13.54 2.29 6.24
C THR A 55 -12.24 3.10 6.30
N GLU A 56 -11.28 2.62 7.09
CA GLU A 56 -9.94 3.18 7.20
C GLU A 56 -8.95 2.05 7.48
N TYR A 57 -7.76 2.15 6.90
CA TYR A 57 -6.64 1.24 7.15
C TYR A 57 -5.34 2.05 7.19
N THR A 58 -4.44 1.72 8.12
CA THR A 58 -3.10 2.32 8.18
C THR A 58 -2.07 1.25 7.87
N LEU A 59 -1.38 1.40 6.74
CA LEU A 59 -0.21 0.62 6.40
C LEU A 59 1.02 1.28 7.03
N THR A 60 1.79 0.52 7.81
CA THR A 60 3.07 0.96 8.35
C THR A 60 4.21 0.30 7.59
N ILE A 61 4.92 1.07 6.77
CA ILE A 61 6.17 0.63 6.14
C ILE A 61 7.29 0.79 7.18
N SER A 62 7.75 -0.34 7.71
CA SER A 62 8.82 -0.40 8.70
C SER A 62 10.14 0.17 8.16
N GLU A 63 11.05 0.57 9.03
CA GLU A 63 12.38 1.06 8.60
C GLU A 63 13.18 -0.01 7.88
N THR A 64 13.06 -1.27 8.33
CA THR A 64 13.63 -2.42 7.64
C THR A 64 13.06 -2.57 6.23
N ALA A 65 11.76 -2.29 6.05
CA ALA A 65 11.16 -2.31 4.72
C ALA A 65 11.64 -1.13 3.84
N LEU A 66 11.80 0.05 4.43
CA LEU A 66 12.37 1.21 3.73
C LEU A 66 13.81 0.94 3.25
N LEU A 67 14.60 0.11 3.95
CA LEU A 67 15.96 -0.24 3.52
C LEU A 67 16.02 -0.98 2.18
N LEU A 68 14.93 -1.57 1.71
CA LEU A 68 14.89 -2.21 0.38
C LEU A 68 14.57 -1.22 -0.74
N LEU A 69 14.01 -0.05 -0.41
CA LEU A 69 13.76 1.00 -1.39
C LEU A 69 15.08 1.63 -1.85
N PRO A 70 15.14 2.21 -3.08
CA PRO A 70 16.29 2.98 -3.53
C PRO A 70 16.67 4.07 -2.52
N ALA A 71 17.98 4.29 -2.35
CA ALA A 71 18.50 5.39 -1.53
C ALA A 71 18.14 6.75 -2.12
N GLY A 72 18.02 7.76 -1.26
CA GLY A 72 17.60 9.11 -1.61
C GLY A 72 16.11 9.36 -1.41
N GLN A 73 15.61 10.43 -2.03
CA GLN A 73 14.21 10.80 -1.99
C GLN A 73 13.42 9.98 -3.03
N GLY A 74 12.30 9.40 -2.61
CA GLY A 74 11.40 8.68 -3.48
C GLY A 74 9.94 8.94 -3.13
N THR A 75 9.06 8.47 -4.00
CA THR A 75 7.61 8.60 -3.83
C THR A 75 6.92 7.26 -4.05
N ILE A 76 5.84 7.04 -3.29
CA ILE A 76 4.97 5.87 -3.41
C ILE A 76 3.57 6.41 -3.74
N PRO A 77 3.14 6.33 -5.01
CA PRO A 77 1.76 6.56 -5.40
C PRO A 77 0.82 5.58 -4.70
N VAL A 78 -0.31 6.10 -4.23
CA VAL A 78 -1.33 5.36 -3.51
C VAL A 78 -2.69 5.71 -4.08
N THR A 79 -3.52 4.70 -4.33
CA THR A 79 -4.89 4.86 -4.77
C THR A 79 -5.81 4.00 -3.93
N VAL A 80 -6.89 4.60 -3.44
CA VAL A 80 -7.92 3.91 -2.65
C VAL A 80 -9.25 4.06 -3.36
N THR A 81 -9.92 2.94 -3.61
CA THR A 81 -11.27 2.92 -4.21
C THR A 81 -12.23 2.28 -3.23
N ASP A 82 -13.35 2.95 -2.99
CA ASP A 82 -14.43 2.41 -2.17
C ASP A 82 -15.38 1.50 -2.97
N GLN A 83 -16.23 0.73 -2.28
CA GLN A 83 -17.22 -0.16 -2.89
C GLN A 83 -18.34 0.55 -3.68
N ARG A 84 -18.32 1.88 -3.75
CA ARG A 84 -19.21 2.69 -4.60
C ARG A 84 -18.50 3.17 -5.87
N GLY A 85 -17.22 2.80 -6.04
CA GLY A 85 -16.38 3.23 -7.14
C GLY A 85 -15.77 4.62 -6.96
N LEU A 86 -15.87 5.24 -5.78
CA LEU A 86 -15.20 6.51 -5.52
C LEU A 86 -13.72 6.28 -5.24
N THR A 87 -12.87 6.98 -6.00
CA THR A 87 -11.42 6.83 -5.93
C THR A 87 -10.74 8.08 -5.40
N THR A 88 -9.82 7.92 -4.45
CA THR A 88 -8.92 8.96 -3.96
C THR A 88 -7.48 8.53 -4.21
N SER A 89 -6.63 9.44 -4.68
CA SER A 89 -5.21 9.19 -4.88
C SER A 89 -4.36 10.16 -4.06
N THR A 90 -3.25 9.65 -3.52
CA THR A 90 -2.25 10.43 -2.81
C THR A 90 -0.85 9.92 -3.15
N THR A 91 0.16 10.73 -2.85
CA THR A 91 1.56 10.35 -3.05
C THR A 91 2.28 10.49 -1.72
N ILE A 92 2.97 9.43 -1.30
CA ILE A 92 3.73 9.42 -0.07
C ILE A 92 5.19 9.62 -0.39
N GLU A 93 5.79 10.66 0.16
CA GLU A 93 7.22 10.90 0.05
C GLU A 93 7.98 10.14 1.14
N TYR A 94 9.12 9.58 0.78
CA TYR A 94 10.06 9.00 1.73
C TYR A 94 11.48 9.48 1.40
N THR A 95 12.30 9.57 2.43
CA THR A 95 13.74 9.80 2.30
C THR A 95 14.46 8.64 2.96
N LYS A 96 15.33 7.99 2.19
CA LYS A 96 16.25 6.97 2.69
C LYS A 96 17.67 7.53 2.68
N GLU A 97 18.29 7.56 3.85
CA GLU A 97 19.72 7.87 4.02
C GLU A 97 20.62 6.73 3.53
#